data_AF-A0A328FBC6-F1
#
_entry.id   AF-A0A328FBC6-F1
#
_cell.length_a   1.000
_cell.length_b   1.000
_cell.length_c   1.000
_cell.angle_alpha   90.00
_cell.angle_beta   90.00
_cell.angle_gamma   90.00
#
_symmetry.space_group_name_H-M   'P 1'
#
loop_
_entity.id
_entity.type
_entity.pdbx_description
1 polymer ?
#
loop_
_entity_poly.entity_id
_entity_poly.type
_entity_poly.pdbx_seq_one_letter_code
_entity_poly.pdbx_strand_id
1 'polypeptide(L)'
;MTVLYCTETDLKEYLLQAYLDKIEQINPGTVGRTLSNVSLEIREAILQGEHTIPETESSAVLKRICAVITAWRCVGDITSLMNTEAGSNNEWIPLQRLFDQSRKDLDSIRSGKLMPYPETDAGDPGISVSAPAVLFGPDTWGLF
;
A
#
# COMPACT_ATOMS: atom_id res chain seq x y z
N MET A 1 -14.49 -12.98 -10.66
CA MET A 1 -14.49 -11.51 -10.58
C MET A 1 -13.37 -11.14 -9.62
N THR A 2 -12.30 -10.50 -10.09
CA THR A 2 -11.16 -10.14 -9.25
C THR A 2 -11.52 -8.86 -8.50
N VAL A 3 -11.58 -8.93 -7.17
CA VAL A 3 -11.79 -7.74 -6.33
C VAL A 3 -10.45 -7.01 -6.25
N LEU A 4 -10.45 -5.72 -6.58
CA LEU A 4 -9.30 -4.85 -6.44
C LEU A 4 -9.51 -3.94 -5.22
N TYR A 5 -8.55 -3.92 -4.30
CA TYR A 5 -8.65 -3.10 -3.09
C TYR A 5 -8.08 -1.68 -3.26
N CYS A 6 -7.36 -1.45 -4.35
CA CYS A 6 -6.83 -0.15 -4.75
C CYS A 6 -6.85 -0.02 -6.28
N THR A 7 -6.73 1.22 -6.75
CA THR A 7 -6.62 1.58 -8.17
C THR A 7 -5.24 2.16 -8.46
N GLU A 8 -4.88 2.26 -9.74
CA GLU A 8 -3.65 2.96 -10.15
C GLU A 8 -3.62 4.42 -9.70
N THR A 9 -4.79 5.05 -9.55
CA THR A 9 -4.89 6.42 -9.00
C THR A 9 -4.48 6.47 -7.54
N ASP A 10 -4.85 5.47 -6.74
CA ASP A 10 -4.46 5.41 -5.31
C ASP A 10 -2.95 5.21 -5.15
N LEU A 11 -2.26 4.61 -6.13
CA LEU A 11 -0.79 4.49 -6.11
C LEU A 11 -0.09 5.85 -6.17
N LYS A 12 -0.75 6.88 -6.72
CA LYS A 12 -0.17 8.22 -6.88
C LYS A 12 0.03 8.95 -5.55
N GLU A 13 -0.60 8.47 -4.48
CA GLU A 13 -0.33 8.93 -3.11
C GLU A 13 1.08 8.55 -2.63
N TYR A 14 1.68 7.50 -3.22
CA TYR A 14 2.95 6.92 -2.80
C TYR A 14 4.03 6.96 -3.89
N LEU A 15 3.65 7.10 -5.17
CA LEU A 15 4.58 7.17 -6.30
C LEU A 15 4.19 8.26 -7.28
N LEU A 16 5.17 9.02 -7.77
CA LEU A 16 4.92 9.96 -8.87
C LEU A 16 4.53 9.20 -10.14
N GLN A 17 3.63 9.78 -10.94
CA GLN A 17 3.20 9.23 -12.24
C GLN A 17 4.39 8.86 -13.13
N ALA A 18 5.45 9.69 -13.13
CA ALA A 18 6.65 9.46 -13.92
C ALA A 18 7.32 8.10 -13.61
N TYR A 19 7.27 7.61 -12.38
CA TYR A 19 7.79 6.29 -12.03
C TYR A 19 6.89 5.17 -12.57
N LEU A 20 5.57 5.31 -12.43
CA LEU A 20 4.60 4.35 -12.98
C LEU A 20 4.73 4.22 -14.50
N ASP A 21 4.84 5.35 -15.21
CA ASP A 21 5.06 5.37 -16.65
C ASP A 21 6.39 4.69 -17.02
N LYS A 22 7.43 4.88 -16.20
CA LYS A 22 8.73 4.25 -16.42
C LYS A 22 8.68 2.74 -16.24
N ILE A 23 7.97 2.25 -15.22
CA ILE A 23 7.74 0.82 -14.98
C ILE A 23 7.04 0.20 -16.19
N GLU A 24 5.96 0.82 -16.65
CA GLU A 24 5.17 0.34 -17.79
C GLU A 24 5.95 0.41 -19.12
N GLN A 25 6.87 1.38 -19.27
CA GLN A 25 7.78 1.43 -20.41
C GLN A 25 8.77 0.25 -20.41
N ILE A 26 9.30 -0.12 -19.23
CA ILE A 26 10.29 -1.20 -19.10
C ILE A 26 9.62 -2.58 -19.20
N ASN A 27 8.49 -2.76 -18.53
CA ASN A 27 7.77 -4.03 -18.47
C ASN A 27 6.26 -3.77 -18.49
N PRO A 28 5.63 -3.72 -19.68
CA PRO A 28 4.21 -3.44 -19.82
C PRO A 28 3.30 -4.41 -19.04
N GLY A 29 2.26 -3.87 -18.42
CA GLY A 29 1.28 -4.58 -17.61
C GLY A 29 1.78 -5.00 -16.22
N THR A 30 2.90 -4.46 -15.75
CA THR A 30 3.48 -4.84 -14.45
C THR A 30 2.70 -4.23 -13.28
N VAL A 31 2.29 -2.97 -13.40
CA VAL A 31 1.50 -2.30 -12.36
C VAL A 31 0.19 -3.04 -12.16
N GLY A 32 -0.57 -3.28 -13.24
CA GLY A 32 -1.85 -3.99 -13.17
C GLY A 32 -1.75 -5.43 -12.64
N ARG A 33 -0.70 -6.18 -13.05
CA ARG A 33 -0.43 -7.53 -12.53
C ARG A 33 -0.09 -7.51 -11.04
N THR A 34 0.78 -6.60 -10.62
CA THR A 34 1.18 -6.48 -9.21
C THR A 34 -0.01 -6.12 -8.33
N LEU A 35 -0.80 -5.14 -8.76
CA LEU A 35 -2.02 -4.72 -8.09
C LEU A 35 -3.02 -5.88 -7.93
N SER A 36 -3.22 -6.66 -9.00
CA SER A 36 -4.09 -7.84 -8.98
C SER A 36 -3.58 -8.90 -8.00
N ASN A 37 -2.28 -9.18 -8.01
CA ASN A 37 -1.66 -10.17 -7.10
C ASN A 37 -1.76 -9.74 -5.64
N VAL A 38 -1.44 -8.48 -5.32
CA VAL A 38 -1.55 -7.94 -3.98
C VAL A 38 -3.00 -7.95 -3.50
N SER A 39 -3.96 -7.67 -4.38
CA SER A 39 -5.38 -7.76 -4.03
C SER A 39 -5.80 -9.19 -3.69
N LEU A 40 -5.26 -10.20 -4.38
CA LEU A 40 -5.49 -11.60 -4.04
C LEU A 40 -4.88 -11.98 -2.68
N GLU A 41 -3.66 -11.51 -2.38
CA GLU A 41 -3.02 -11.73 -1.07
C GLU A 41 -3.83 -11.13 0.08
N ILE A 42 -4.40 -9.93 -0.13
CA ILE A 42 -5.29 -9.29 0.84
C ILE A 42 -6.56 -10.11 1.03
N ARG A 43 -7.18 -10.56 -0.05
CA ARG A 43 -8.38 -11.40 0.02
C ARG A 43 -8.11 -12.69 0.78
N GLU A 44 -6.98 -13.33 0.54
CA GLU A 44 -6.57 -14.55 1.26
C GLU A 44 -6.39 -14.27 2.76
N ALA A 45 -5.74 -13.17 3.13
CA ALA A 45 -5.57 -12.79 4.53
C ALA A 45 -6.91 -12.54 5.23
N ILE A 46 -7.87 -11.89 4.57
CA ILE A 46 -9.23 -11.65 5.12
C ILE A 46 -9.95 -12.98 5.37
N LEU A 47 -9.89 -13.90 4.40
CA LEU A 47 -10.50 -15.23 4.52
C LEU A 47 -9.86 -16.07 5.63
N GLN A 48 -8.53 -16.02 5.77
CA GLN A 48 -7.79 -16.74 6.82
C GLN A 48 -8.07 -16.17 8.21
N GLY A 49 -8.28 -14.87 8.33
CA GLY A 49 -8.64 -14.22 9.58
C GLY A 49 -10.13 -14.35 9.95
N GLU A 50 -10.91 -15.11 9.16
CA GLU A 50 -12.35 -15.32 9.35
C GLU A 50 -13.17 -14.02 9.43
N HIS A 51 -12.70 -12.96 8.78
CA HIS A 51 -13.37 -11.66 8.79
C HIS A 51 -14.60 -11.65 7.89
N THR A 52 -15.65 -10.96 8.33
CA THR A 52 -16.84 -10.73 7.51
C THR A 52 -16.55 -9.62 6.50
N ILE A 53 -16.85 -9.88 5.23
CA ILE A 53 -16.70 -8.88 4.15
C ILE A 53 -18.04 -8.13 4.05
N PRO A 54 -18.09 -6.83 4.37
CA PRO A 54 -19.31 -6.04 4.23
C PRO A 54 -19.67 -5.87 2.74
N GLU A 55 -20.96 -5.75 2.43
CA GLU A 55 -21.45 -5.54 1.06
C GLU A 55 -20.94 -4.22 0.45
N THR A 56 -20.64 -3.23 1.29
CA THR A 56 -19.96 -1.99 0.90
C THR A 56 -18.44 -2.21 0.98
N GLU A 57 -17.84 -2.60 -0.14
CA GLU A 57 -16.44 -3.08 -0.25
C GLU A 57 -15.33 -2.09 0.16
N SER A 58 -15.63 -0.82 0.46
CA SER A 58 -14.59 0.19 0.66
C SER A 58 -14.01 0.18 2.08
N SER A 59 -12.76 -0.27 2.22
CA SER A 59 -11.94 -0.07 3.42
C SER A 59 -10.72 0.77 3.13
N ALA A 60 -10.54 1.87 3.89
CA ALA A 60 -9.34 2.70 3.82
C ALA A 60 -8.07 1.92 4.24
N VAL A 61 -8.20 1.01 5.20
CA VAL A 61 -7.09 0.16 5.69
C VAL A 61 -6.61 -0.75 4.57
N LEU A 62 -7.54 -1.48 3.93
CA LEU A 62 -7.22 -2.40 2.84
C LEU A 62 -6.69 -1.66 1.61
N LYS A 63 -7.26 -0.50 1.29
CA LYS A 63 -6.77 0.37 0.21
C LYS A 63 -5.32 0.77 0.44
N ARG A 64 -5.01 1.30 1.63
CA ARG A 64 -3.64 1.71 1.98
C ARG A 64 -2.67 0.53 1.90
N ILE A 65 -3.02 -0.62 2.48
CA ILE A 65 -2.18 -1.83 2.41
C ILE A 65 -1.92 -2.23 0.94
N CYS A 66 -2.97 -2.28 0.13
CA CYS A 66 -2.88 -2.59 -1.30
C CYS A 66 -1.97 -1.62 -2.04
N ALA A 67 -2.19 -0.32 -1.86
CA ALA A 67 -1.46 0.71 -2.58
C ALA A 67 0.02 0.73 -2.21
N VAL A 68 0.35 0.67 -0.93
CA VAL A 68 1.73 0.70 -0.43
C VAL A 68 2.50 -0.55 -0.86
N ILE A 69 1.93 -1.75 -0.70
CA ILE A 69 2.62 -2.99 -1.10
C ILE A 69 2.84 -3.02 -2.61
N THR A 70 1.84 -2.60 -3.39
CA THR A 70 1.95 -2.50 -4.85
C THR A 70 3.04 -1.52 -5.24
N ALA A 71 3.01 -0.30 -4.69
CA ALA A 71 4.00 0.74 -4.96
C ALA A 71 5.43 0.26 -4.65
N TRP A 72 5.67 -0.33 -3.49
CA TRP A 72 6.98 -0.83 -3.10
C TRP A 72 7.51 -1.91 -4.05
N ARG A 73 6.65 -2.88 -4.42
CA ARG A 73 7.03 -3.95 -5.35
C ARG A 73 7.32 -3.41 -6.75
N CYS A 74 6.51 -2.48 -7.24
CA CYS A 74 6.72 -1.84 -8.53
C CYS A 74 8.04 -1.04 -8.58
N VAL A 75 8.42 -0.35 -7.49
CA VAL A 75 9.75 0.29 -7.40
C VAL A 75 10.87 -0.73 -7.38
N GLY A 76 10.68 -1.87 -6.71
CA GLY A 76 11.64 -2.99 -6.72
C GLY A 76 11.90 -3.56 -8.12
N ASP A 77 10.89 -3.55 -8.99
CA ASP A 77 11.03 -4.03 -10.37
C ASP A 77 11.89 -3.12 -11.26
N ILE A 78 11.93 -1.81 -10.98
CA ILE A 78 12.74 -0.83 -11.74
C ILE A 78 14.07 -0.49 -11.07
N THR A 79 14.19 -0.70 -9.77
CA THR A 79 15.40 -0.38 -9.02
C THR A 79 16.08 -1.67 -8.54
N SER A 80 17.25 -1.99 -9.08
CA SER A 80 18.16 -2.97 -8.46
C SER A 80 18.65 -2.52 -7.07
N LEU A 81 18.29 -1.29 -6.65
CA LEU A 81 18.69 -0.59 -5.42
C LEU A 81 18.04 -1.13 -4.14
N MET A 82 17.12 -2.10 -4.20
CA MET A 82 16.70 -2.78 -2.96
C MET A 82 17.86 -3.49 -2.23
N ASN A 83 19.01 -3.65 -2.88
CA ASN A 83 20.22 -4.24 -2.31
C ASN A 83 21.35 -3.25 -2.00
N THR A 84 21.21 -1.93 -2.23
CA THR A 84 22.26 -0.98 -1.82
C THR A 84 22.07 -0.59 -0.36
N GLU A 85 22.79 -1.30 0.50
CA GLU A 85 23.00 -1.00 1.91
C GLU A 85 23.25 0.51 2.13
N ALA A 86 22.53 1.07 3.09
CA ALA A 86 22.98 2.17 3.96
C ALA A 86 23.65 3.39 3.29
N GLY A 87 23.03 3.97 2.25
CA GLY A 87 23.25 5.37 1.91
C GLY A 87 22.27 6.27 2.68
N SER A 88 22.75 7.31 3.36
CA SER A 88 21.91 8.28 4.11
C SER A 88 20.92 9.06 3.24
N ASN A 89 20.95 8.88 1.91
CA ASN A 89 20.09 9.53 0.91
C ASN A 89 19.17 8.54 0.17
N ASN A 90 18.77 7.42 0.78
CA ASN A 90 17.77 6.56 0.16
C ASN A 90 16.38 7.22 0.24
N GLU A 91 15.96 7.83 -0.87
CA GLU A 91 14.65 8.48 -1.05
C GLU A 91 13.46 7.55 -0.78
N TRP A 92 13.68 6.23 -0.78
CA TRP A 92 12.65 5.21 -0.60
C TRP A 92 12.46 4.76 0.86
N ILE A 93 13.26 5.25 1.81
CA ILE A 93 13.12 4.89 3.24
C ILE A 93 11.68 5.10 3.78
N PRO A 94 10.99 6.21 3.46
CA PRO A 94 9.61 6.39 3.91
C PRO A 94 8.66 5.32 3.35
N LEU A 95 8.77 4.99 2.06
CA LEU A 95 7.96 3.97 1.42
C LEU A 95 8.28 2.56 1.98
N GLN A 96 9.55 2.29 2.27
CA GLN A 96 9.99 1.05 2.91
C GLN A 96 9.34 0.86 4.29
N ARG A 97 9.33 1.92 5.11
CA ARG A 97 8.69 1.87 6.44
C ARG A 97 7.19 1.63 6.34
N LEU A 98 6.52 2.28 5.39
CA LEU A 98 5.10 2.04 5.13
C LEU A 98 4.85 0.61 4.64
N PHE A 99 5.74 0.06 3.82
CA PHE A 99 5.67 -1.32 3.36
C PHE A 99 5.80 -2.30 4.53
N ASP A 100 6.79 -2.11 5.40
CA ASP A 100 6.97 -2.96 6.59
C ASP A 100 5.76 -2.90 7.51
N GLN A 101 5.17 -1.71 7.71
CA GLN A 101 3.94 -1.55 8.47
C GLN A 101 2.75 -2.24 7.79
N SER A 102 2.60 -2.08 6.47
CA SER A 102 1.50 -2.69 5.71
C SER A 102 1.57 -4.22 5.74
N ARG A 103 2.78 -4.80 5.75
CA ARG A 103 2.97 -6.24 5.95
C ARG A 103 2.54 -6.70 7.34
N LYS A 104 2.94 -5.96 8.39
CA LYS A 104 2.51 -6.25 9.77
C LYS A 104 0.99 -6.17 9.94
N ASP A 105 0.38 -5.18 9.31
CA ASP A 105 -1.08 -5.01 9.35
C ASP A 105 -1.79 -6.14 8.59
N LEU A 106 -1.26 -6.56 7.44
CA LEU A 106 -1.76 -7.71 6.68
C LEU A 106 -1.64 -9.02 7.48
N ASP A 107 -0.51 -9.25 8.15
CA ASP A 107 -0.32 -10.41 9.04
C ASP A 107 -1.26 -10.36 10.25
N SER A 108 -1.53 -9.16 10.77
CA SER A 108 -2.48 -8.96 11.87
C SER A 108 -3.92 -9.25 11.43
N ILE A 109 -4.31 -8.85 10.21
CA ILE A 109 -5.59 -9.23 9.59
C ILE A 109 -5.67 -10.75 9.45
N ARG A 110 -4.63 -11.38 8.89
CA ARG A 110 -4.55 -12.84 8.73
C ARG A 110 -4.75 -13.59 10.05
N SER A 111 -4.22 -13.05 11.14
CA SER A 111 -4.35 -13.64 12.48
C SER A 111 -5.66 -13.30 13.21
N GLY A 112 -6.59 -12.58 12.57
CA GLY A 112 -7.85 -12.14 13.18
C GLY A 112 -7.71 -10.98 14.17
N LYS A 113 -6.52 -10.38 14.32
CA LYS A 113 -6.23 -9.36 15.35
C LYS A 113 -6.54 -7.94 14.92
N LEU A 114 -6.44 -7.64 13.63
CA LEU A 114 -6.75 -6.34 13.06
C LEU A 114 -8.03 -6.45 12.22
N MET A 115 -9.01 -5.58 12.50
CA MET A 115 -10.24 -5.52 11.74
C MET A 115 -10.01 -4.84 10.40
N PRO A 116 -10.20 -5.53 9.25
CA PRO A 116 -9.98 -4.96 7.93
C PRO A 116 -11.03 -3.91 7.56
N TYR A 117 -12.21 -3.98 8.17
CA TYR A 117 -13.32 -3.04 8.00
C TYR A 117 -13.67 -2.45 9.37
N PRO A 118 -12.95 -1.43 9.85
CA PRO A 118 -13.29 -0.80 11.12
C PRO A 118 -14.69 -0.17 11.01
N GLU A 119 -15.56 -0.45 11.98
CA GLU A 119 -16.85 0.23 12.09
C GLU A 119 -16.59 1.73 12.26
N THR A 120 -17.29 2.55 11.47
CA THR A 120 -17.21 4.00 11.63
C THR A 120 -18.06 4.38 12.84
N ASP A 121 -17.61 4.01 14.04
CA ASP A 121 -18.24 4.50 15.25
C ASP A 121 -18.01 6.01 15.32
N ALA A 122 -19.12 6.75 15.26
CA ALA A 122 -19.13 8.19 15.48
C ALA A 122 -18.71 8.49 16.92
N GLY A 123 -17.40 8.64 17.15
CA GLY A 123 -16.85 9.27 18.35
C GLY A 123 -16.15 8.35 19.35
N ASP A 124 -15.05 7.72 18.94
CA ASP A 124 -13.96 7.40 19.87
C ASP A 124 -12.61 7.85 19.27
N PRO A 125 -11.92 8.86 19.85
CA PRO A 125 -10.61 9.31 19.38
C PRO A 125 -9.47 8.30 19.66
N GLY A 126 -9.77 7.11 20.19
CA GLY A 126 -8.79 6.09 20.55
C GLY A 126 -8.13 5.32 19.39
N ILE A 127 -8.74 5.28 18.20
CA ILE A 127 -8.12 4.64 17.02
C ILE A 127 -7.55 5.73 16.12
N SER A 128 -6.27 6.04 16.32
CA SER A 128 -5.52 6.91 15.42
C SER A 128 -5.32 6.22 14.07
N VAL A 129 -6.37 6.24 13.23
CA VAL A 129 -6.23 6.03 11.79
C VAL A 129 -5.43 7.22 11.29
N SER A 130 -4.11 7.10 11.33
CA SER A 130 -3.23 8.12 10.77
C SER A 130 -3.54 8.20 9.29
N ALA A 131 -4.16 9.31 8.86
CA ALA A 131 -4.32 9.62 7.45
C ALA A 131 -2.94 9.46 6.78
N PRO A 132 -2.88 8.89 5.56
CA PRO A 132 -1.60 8.73 4.88
C PRO A 132 -0.96 10.11 4.75
N ALA A 133 0.19 10.30 5.39
CA ALA A 133 0.99 11.48 5.16
C ALA A 133 1.36 11.50 3.68
N VAL A 134 0.99 12.56 2.97
CA VAL A 134 1.40 12.77 1.59
C VAL A 134 2.92 12.81 1.58
N LEU A 135 3.55 11.73 1.10
CA LEU A 135 5.01 11.59 1.13
C LEU A 135 5.71 12.46 0.09
N PHE A 136 5.00 12.83 -0.98
CA PHE A 136 5.56 13.57 -2.12
C PHE A 136 4.61 14.68 -2.56
N GLY A 137 4.78 15.88 -2.01
CA GLY A 137 4.12 17.11 -2.45
C GLY A 137 5.12 18.15 -3.00
N PRO A 138 4.65 19.20 -3.70
CA PRO A 138 5.53 20.27 -4.18
C PRO A 138 6.30 20.96 -3.04
N ASP A 139 5.80 20.93 -1.81
CA ASP A 139 6.40 21.59 -0.64
C ASP A 139 7.34 20.71 0.20
N THR A 140 7.40 19.39 -0.03
CA THR A 140 8.29 18.48 0.73
C THR A 140 9.76 18.53 0.30
N TRP A 141 10.09 19.33 -0.73
CA TRP A 141 11.45 19.51 -1.25
C TRP A 141 12.30 20.54 -0.48
N GLY A 142 11.71 21.33 0.42
CA GLY A 142 12.42 22.41 1.13
C GLY A 142 13.20 22.01 2.39
N LEU A 143 13.22 20.72 2.74
CA LEU A 143 13.84 20.22 3.98
C LEU A 143 15.04 19.28 3.75
N PHE A 144 15.57 19.24 2.53
CA PHE A 144 16.80 18.52 2.17
C PHE A 144 17.79 19.46 1.50
#